data_AF-L2GS18-F1
#
_entry.id   AF-L2GS18-F1
#
_cell.length_a   1.000
_cell.length_b   1.000
_cell.length_c   1.000
_cell.angle_alpha   90.00
_cell.angle_beta   90.00
_cell.angle_gamma   90.00
#
_symmetry.space_group_name_H-M   'P 1'
#
loop_
_entity.id
_entity.type
_entity.pdbx_description
1 polymer ?
#
loop_
_entity_poly.entity_id
_entity_poly.type
_entity_poly.pdbx_seq_one_letter_code
_entity_poly.pdbx_strand_id
1 'polypeptide(L)'
;MTKIVKNFPVEYQKIEKDINALNRTNIFQYVHERSRLIYTKYRNGEITSSLYSFLCKNQYVDVPLTIYWQKQGYESLCCILCVYSEDKSKEKVCICRVPQRNLEHEKIVECSVCRCMGCGGY
;
A
#
# COMPACT_ATOMS: atom_id res chain seq x y z
N MET A 1 7.26 -29.67 -19.60
CA MET A 1 7.56 -28.84 -18.39
C MET A 1 6.69 -27.60 -18.54
N THR A 2 5.70 -27.27 -17.70
CA THR A 2 5.59 -27.40 -16.24
C THR A 2 4.11 -27.49 -15.86
N LYS A 3 3.74 -28.56 -15.14
CA LYS A 3 2.38 -28.77 -14.61
C LYS A 3 2.18 -27.90 -13.36
N ILE A 4 1.67 -26.67 -13.47
CA ILE A 4 1.17 -25.92 -12.29
C ILE A 4 0.00 -25.00 -12.68
N VAL A 5 -1.17 -25.57 -12.95
CA VAL A 5 -2.43 -24.79 -13.02
C VAL A 5 -3.57 -25.66 -12.49
N LYS A 6 -3.59 -25.96 -11.19
CA LYS A 6 -4.72 -26.73 -10.61
C LYS A 6 -5.33 -26.19 -9.31
N ASN A 7 -4.75 -25.20 -8.64
CA ASN A 7 -5.35 -24.57 -7.44
C ASN A 7 -5.56 -23.04 -7.52
N PHE A 8 -5.21 -22.41 -8.65
CA PHE A 8 -5.40 -20.97 -8.84
C PHE A 8 -6.85 -20.46 -8.73
N PRO A 9 -7.92 -21.21 -9.09
CA PRO A 9 -9.27 -20.66 -9.08
C PRO A 9 -9.77 -20.25 -7.69
N VAL A 10 -9.54 -21.06 -6.65
CA VAL A 10 -10.20 -20.87 -5.34
C VAL A 10 -9.52 -19.77 -4.52
N GLU A 11 -8.18 -19.79 -4.43
CA GLU A 11 -7.43 -18.73 -3.74
C GLU A 11 -7.68 -17.36 -4.39
N TYR A 12 -7.69 -17.31 -5.73
CA TYR A 12 -7.97 -16.08 -6.47
C TYR A 12 -9.40 -15.59 -6.25
N GLN A 13 -10.41 -16.46 -6.31
CA GLN A 13 -11.82 -16.10 -6.08
C GLN A 13 -12.04 -15.44 -4.70
N LYS A 14 -11.36 -15.95 -3.67
CA LYS A 14 -11.43 -15.37 -2.32
C LYS A 14 -10.86 -13.94 -2.31
N ILE A 15 -9.69 -13.73 -2.91
CA ILE A 15 -9.06 -12.41 -3.00
C ILE A 15 -9.92 -11.46 -3.84
N GLU A 16 -10.44 -11.92 -4.97
CA GLU A 16 -11.26 -11.12 -5.87
C GLU A 16 -12.52 -10.62 -5.16
N LYS A 17 -13.18 -11.47 -4.38
CA LYS A 17 -14.29 -11.05 -3.52
C LYS A 17 -13.89 -9.96 -2.53
N ASP A 18 -12.76 -10.14 -1.84
CA ASP A 18 -12.26 -9.16 -0.87
C ASP A 18 -11.90 -7.82 -1.55
N ILE A 19 -11.32 -7.85 -2.75
CA ILE A 19 -10.99 -6.65 -3.55
C ILE A 19 -12.27 -5.95 -4.02
N ASN A 20 -13.28 -6.69 -4.46
CA ASN A 20 -14.54 -6.12 -4.92
C ASN A 20 -15.40 -5.54 -3.78
N ALA A 21 -15.13 -5.94 -2.53
CA ALA A 21 -15.75 -5.36 -1.35
C ALA A 21 -15.12 -4.00 -0.95
N LEU A 22 -13.97 -3.63 -1.53
CA LEU A 22 -13.34 -2.35 -1.25
C LEU A 22 -14.18 -1.20 -1.80
N ASN A 23 -14.50 -0.23 -0.94
CA ASN A 23 -15.28 0.94 -1.31
C ASN A 23 -14.51 2.22 -0.95
N ARG A 24 -13.72 2.71 -1.91
CA ARG A 24 -13.00 3.99 -1.82
C ARG A 24 -13.24 4.81 -3.06
N THR A 25 -13.57 6.08 -2.86
CA THR A 25 -13.77 7.05 -3.95
C THR A 25 -12.45 7.66 -4.41
N ASN A 26 -11.47 7.79 -3.52
CA ASN A 26 -10.13 8.26 -3.86
C ASN A 26 -9.27 7.10 -4.38
N ILE A 27 -8.69 7.28 -5.56
CA ILE A 27 -7.91 6.24 -6.24
C ILE A 27 -6.64 5.82 -5.47
N PHE A 28 -5.96 6.75 -4.80
CA PHE A 28 -4.76 6.43 -4.01
C PHE A 28 -5.12 5.59 -2.79
N GLN A 29 -6.24 5.91 -2.13
CA GLN A 29 -6.74 5.14 -1.00
C GLN A 29 -7.14 3.72 -1.44
N TYR A 30 -7.81 3.60 -2.59
CA TYR A 30 -8.14 2.30 -3.17
C TYR A 30 -6.89 1.45 -3.46
N VAL A 31 -5.91 2.03 -4.16
CA VAL A 31 -4.65 1.33 -4.50
C VAL A 31 -3.89 0.92 -3.24
N HIS A 32 -3.80 1.81 -2.24
CA HIS A 32 -3.18 1.50 -0.96
C HIS A 32 -3.90 0.32 -0.29
N GLU A 33 -5.22 0.40 -0.13
CA GLU A 33 -6.01 -0.61 0.58
C GLU A 33 -5.98 -1.97 -0.12
N ARG A 34 -6.11 -1.98 -1.45
CA ARG A 34 -5.98 -3.19 -2.27
C ARG A 34 -4.59 -3.82 -2.12
N SER A 35 -3.54 -3.01 -2.25
CA SER A 35 -2.15 -3.49 -2.11
C SER A 35 -1.89 -4.01 -0.69
N ARG A 36 -2.43 -3.33 0.33
CA ARG A 36 -2.26 -3.69 1.74
C ARG A 36 -3.00 -4.98 2.08
N LEU A 37 -4.21 -5.17 1.55
CA LEU A 37 -4.98 -6.39 1.70
C LEU A 37 -4.19 -7.59 1.15
N ILE A 38 -3.75 -7.51 -0.11
CA ILE A 38 -3.01 -8.60 -0.77
C ILE A 38 -1.68 -8.87 -0.05
N TYR A 39 -0.92 -7.81 0.26
CA TYR A 39 0.36 -7.94 0.95
C TYR A 39 0.21 -8.56 2.34
N THR A 40 -0.81 -8.16 3.10
CA THR A 40 -1.06 -8.71 4.45
C THR A 40 -1.40 -10.19 4.38
N LYS A 41 -2.28 -10.59 3.45
CA LYS A 41 -2.60 -12.01 3.22
C LYS A 41 -1.38 -12.84 2.83
N TYR A 42 -0.50 -12.29 1.99
CA TYR A 42 0.75 -12.93 1.65
C TYR A 42 1.67 -13.10 2.87
N ARG A 43 1.83 -12.05 3.67
CA ARG A 43 2.66 -12.07 4.90
C ARG A 43 2.12 -13.02 5.96
N ASN A 44 0.80 -13.23 6.01
CA ASN A 44 0.15 -14.18 6.91
C ASN A 44 0.16 -15.63 6.40
N GLY A 45 0.65 -15.88 5.18
CA GLY A 45 0.62 -17.20 4.56
C GLY A 45 -0.77 -17.65 4.06
N GLU A 46 -1.74 -16.73 3.95
CA GLU A 46 -3.09 -17.03 3.43
C GLU A 46 -3.10 -17.26 1.91
N ILE A 47 -2.09 -16.78 1.19
CA ILE A 47 -1.98 -16.90 -0.27
C ILE A 47 -0.58 -17.37 -0.65
N THR A 48 -0.50 -18.18 -1.70
CA THR A 48 0.77 -18.74 -2.16
C THR A 48 1.69 -17.68 -2.78
N SER A 49 3.02 -17.87 -2.70
CA SER A 49 4.00 -17.01 -3.39
C SER A 49 3.77 -16.95 -4.91
N SER A 50 3.25 -18.04 -5.49
CA SER A 50 2.89 -18.10 -6.91
C SER A 50 1.74 -17.14 -7.24
N LEU A 51 0.67 -17.16 -6.43
CA LEU A 51 -0.45 -16.24 -6.58
C LEU A 51 -0.05 -14.78 -6.32
N TYR A 52 0.73 -14.51 -5.26
CA TYR A 52 1.23 -13.17 -5.00
C TYR A 52 2.06 -12.64 -6.19
N SER A 53 2.97 -13.45 -6.73
CA SER A 53 3.76 -13.08 -7.91
C SER A 53 2.90 -12.81 -9.14
N PHE A 54 1.83 -13.60 -9.35
CA PHE A 54 0.86 -13.35 -10.41
C PHE A 54 0.13 -12.01 -10.22
N LEU A 55 -0.35 -11.72 -9.01
CA LEU A 55 -1.05 -10.46 -8.70
C LEU A 55 -0.14 -9.23 -8.89
N CYS A 56 1.13 -9.33 -8.50
CA CYS A 56 2.13 -8.29 -8.74
C CYS A 56 2.35 -8.04 -10.24
N LYS A 57 2.50 -9.11 -11.04
CA LYS A 57 2.67 -8.99 -12.50
C LYS A 57 1.46 -8.37 -13.20
N ASN A 58 0.27 -8.61 -12.67
CA ASN A 58 -1.00 -8.05 -13.19
C ASN A 58 -1.41 -6.73 -12.51
N GLN A 59 -0.48 -6.04 -11.82
CA GLN A 59 -0.69 -4.70 -11.27
C GLN A 59 -1.83 -4.58 -10.23
N TYR A 60 -2.19 -5.69 -9.56
CA TYR A 60 -3.10 -5.64 -8.41
C TYR A 60 -2.41 -5.06 -7.16
N VAL A 61 -1.08 -5.16 -7.10
CA VAL A 61 -0.25 -4.70 -5.98
C VAL A 61 0.69 -3.60 -6.47
N ASP A 62 0.72 -2.48 -5.75
CA ASP A 62 1.76 -1.46 -5.88
C ASP A 62 3.07 -1.99 -5.27
N VAL A 63 3.87 -2.65 -6.10
CA VAL A 63 5.13 -3.29 -5.67
C VAL A 63 6.10 -2.29 -5.02
N PRO A 64 6.38 -1.10 -5.61
CA PRO A 64 7.18 -0.08 -4.93
C PRO A 64 6.70 0.24 -3.52
N LEU A 65 5.38 0.38 -3.31
CA LEU A 65 4.82 0.67 -2.00
C LEU A 65 5.10 -0.45 -0.99
N THR A 66 4.98 -1.72 -1.40
CA THR A 66 5.30 -2.86 -0.54
C THR A 66 6.77 -2.93 -0.13
N ILE A 67 7.69 -2.48 -1.00
CA ILE A 67 9.12 -2.39 -0.69
C ILE A 67 9.36 -1.35 0.41
N TYR A 68 8.67 -0.20 0.33
CA TYR A 68 8.76 0.82 1.38
C TYR A 68 8.20 0.32 2.71
N TRP A 69 7.10 -0.44 2.73
CA TRP A 69 6.55 -1.00 3.97
C TRP A 69 7.49 -1.95 4.71
N GLN A 70 8.56 -2.44 4.06
CA GLN A 70 9.60 -3.25 4.71
C GLN A 70 10.71 -2.41 5.35
N LYS A 71 10.78 -1.11 5.06
CA LYS A 71 11.78 -0.19 5.61
C LYS A 71 11.29 0.39 6.92
N GLN A 72 12.21 0.49 7.89
CA GLN A 72 11.93 1.09 9.18
C GLN A 72 11.39 2.52 9.03
N GLY A 73 10.25 2.80 9.68
CA GLY A 73 9.59 4.10 9.66
C GLY A 73 8.68 4.36 8.46
N TYR A 74 8.51 3.38 7.56
CA TYR A 74 7.64 3.46 6.37
C TYR A 74 6.54 2.41 6.37
N GLU A 75 6.36 1.65 7.45
CA GLU A 75 5.44 0.52 7.59
C GLU A 75 3.96 0.91 7.34
N SER A 76 3.63 2.19 7.56
CA SER A 76 2.31 2.79 7.37
C SER A 76 2.25 3.78 6.20
N LEU A 77 3.27 3.81 5.32
CA LEU A 77 3.33 4.74 4.19
C LEU A 77 2.07 4.68 3.32
N CYS A 78 1.45 5.83 3.09
CA CYS A 78 0.18 5.96 2.36
C CYS A 78 0.29 5.81 0.83
N CYS A 79 1.33 6.38 0.22
CA CYS A 79 1.62 6.25 -1.22
C CYS A 79 3.06 6.69 -1.52
N ILE A 80 3.57 6.31 -2.69
CA ILE A 80 4.93 6.66 -3.12
C ILE A 80 5.11 8.16 -3.35
N LEU A 81 4.08 8.86 -3.82
CA LEU A 81 4.17 10.29 -4.08
C LEU A 81 4.43 11.11 -2.81
N CYS A 82 4.04 10.62 -1.63
CA CYS A 82 4.28 11.33 -0.37
C CYS A 82 5.73 11.28 0.12
N VAL A 83 6.57 10.45 -0.50
CA VAL A 83 8.01 10.32 -0.21
C VAL A 83 8.89 10.68 -1.41
N TYR A 84 8.29 10.91 -2.57
CA TYR A 84 8.98 11.31 -3.77
C TYR A 84 9.20 12.83 -3.79
N SER A 85 10.40 13.27 -4.18
CA SER A 85 10.74 14.67 -4.47
C SER A 85 11.51 14.71 -5.79
N GLU A 86 11.03 15.50 -6.75
CA GLU A 86 11.74 15.77 -8.01
C GLU A 86 13.00 16.61 -7.76
N ASP A 87 12.89 17.56 -6.83
CA ASP A 87 13.96 18.47 -6.46
C ASP A 87 14.74 17.91 -5.26
N LYS A 88 15.79 17.13 -5.56
CA LYS A 88 16.68 16.57 -4.54
C LYS A 88 17.38 17.61 -3.66
N SER A 89 17.40 18.89 -4.08
CA SER A 89 17.99 19.98 -3.28
C SER A 89 17.06 20.45 -2.15
N LYS A 90 15.77 20.10 -2.22
CA LYS A 90 14.78 20.38 -1.18
C LYS A 90 14.34 19.06 -0.57
N GLU A 91 14.82 18.79 0.64
CA GLU A 91 14.37 17.66 1.48
C GLU A 91 12.94 17.87 1.99
N LYS A 92 11.99 18.10 1.08
CA LYS A 92 10.57 18.26 1.40
C LYS A 92 9.86 16.93 1.22
N VAL A 93 9.32 16.41 2.32
CA VAL A 93 8.38 15.29 2.32
C VAL A 93 6.96 15.82 2.47
N CYS A 94 5.96 15.02 2.12
CA CYS A 94 4.57 15.40 2.36
C CYS A 94 4.31 15.59 3.86
N ILE A 95 3.43 16.53 4.23
CA ILE A 95 3.04 16.78 5.63
C ILE A 95 2.55 15.53 6.34
N CYS A 96 1.94 14.59 5.61
CA CYS A 96 1.49 13.33 6.19
C CYS A 96 2.64 12.43 6.67
N ARG A 97 3.90 12.70 6.30
CA ARG A 97 5.07 11.96 6.79
C ARG A 97 5.66 12.55 8.07
N VAL A 98 5.19 13.71 8.51
CA VAL A 98 5.66 14.32 9.76
C VAL A 98 4.98 13.60 10.94
N PRO A 99 5.74 13.11 11.94
CA PRO A 99 5.17 12.50 13.14
C PRO A 99 4.27 13.48 13.89
N GLN A 100 3.20 12.98 14.50
CA GLN A 100 2.21 13.86 15.14
C GLN A 100 2.82 14.70 16.28
N ARG A 101 3.79 14.16 17.02
CA ARG A 101 4.54 14.89 18.06
C ARG A 101 5.33 16.10 17.56
N ASN A 102 5.61 16.17 16.26
CA ASN A 102 6.31 17.27 15.61
C ASN A 102 5.35 18.29 14.99
N LEU A 103 4.03 18.04 15.07
CA LEU A 103 3.00 18.95 14.59
C LEU A 103 2.52 19.84 15.74
N GLU A 104 2.02 21.01 15.37
CA GLU A 104 1.30 21.89 16.30
C GLU A 104 0.08 21.16 16.86
N HIS A 105 -0.22 21.40 18.15
CA HIS A 105 -1.38 20.82 18.81
C HIS A 105 -2.66 21.19 18.03
N GLU A 106 -3.57 20.22 17.87
CA GLU A 106 -4.85 20.35 17.14
C GLU A 106 -4.76 20.47 15.62
N LYS A 107 -3.57 20.38 15.02
CA LYS A 107 -3.44 20.41 13.56
C LYS A 107 -4.02 19.13 12.94
N ILE A 108 -5.15 19.28 12.24
CA ILE A 108 -5.73 18.23 11.40
C ILE A 108 -4.85 18.10 10.15
N VAL A 109 -4.27 16.92 9.96
CA VAL A 109 -3.49 16.60 8.75
C VAL A 109 -4.42 15.99 7.71
N GLU A 110 -4.43 16.57 6.51
CA GLU A 110 -4.97 15.92 5.32
C GLU A 110 -3.98 16.11 4.17
N CYS A 111 -3.51 15.00 3.61
CA CYS A 111 -2.62 15.02 2.47
C CYS A 111 -3.34 15.54 1.21
N SER A 112 -2.77 16.53 0.52
CA SER A 112 -3.32 17.04 -0.74
C SER A 112 -3.30 16.03 -1.89
N VAL A 113 -2.46 14.98 -1.81
CA VAL A 113 -2.30 13.96 -2.85
C VAL A 113 -3.26 12.79 -2.65
N CYS A 114 -3.10 12.06 -1.54
CA CYS A 114 -3.86 10.83 -1.26
C CYS A 114 -4.92 10.97 -0.17
N ARG A 115 -5.08 12.17 0.41
CA ARG A 115 -6.02 12.47 1.51
C ARG A 115 -5.89 11.55 2.72
N CYS A 116 -4.69 11.02 2.99
CA CYS A 116 -4.42 10.35 4.25
C CYS A 116 -4.29 11.37 5.38
N MET A 117 -4.55 10.93 6.62
CA MET A 117 -4.51 11.77 7.82
C MET A 117 -3.19 11.68 8.59
N GLY A 118 -2.14 11.16 7.95
CA GLY A 118 -0.87 10.88 8.59
C GLY A 118 -0.41 9.44 8.38
N CYS A 119 0.82 9.30 7.96
CA CYS A 119 1.55 8.06 7.75
C CYS A 119 2.99 8.13 8.30
N GLY A 120 3.34 9.20 9.02
CA GLY A 120 4.65 9.41 9.66
C GLY A 120 4.85 8.66 10.97
N GLY A 121 3.81 7.99 11.48
CA GLY A 121 3.80 7.42 12.83
C GLY A 121 3.42 8.45 13.90
N TYR A 122 3.19 7.95 15.12
CA TYR A 122 2.96 8.75 16.32
C TYR A 122 4.31 9.08 17.01
#